data_AF-A0A521Q9V0-F1
#
_entry.id   AF-A0A521Q9V0-F1
#
_cell.length_a   1.000
_cell.length_b   1.000
_cell.length_c   1.000
_cell.angle_alpha   90.00
_cell.angle_beta   90.00
_cell.angle_gamma   90.00
#
_symmetry.space_group_name_H-M   'P 1'
#
loop_
_entity.id
_entity.type
_entity.pdbx_description
1 polymer ?
#
loop_
_entity_poly.entity_id
_entity_poly.type
_entity_poly.pdbx_seq_one_letter_code
_entity_poly.pdbx_strand_id
1 'polypeptide(L)' 'MLNCHDATFLLSRRRERELAFSERMKLRLHVTMCRGCANFERQLPALGRTAKAFASSALGKDDSKP' A
#
# COMPACT_ATOMS: atom_id res chain seq x y z
N MET A 1 -8.94 -6.01 19.50
CA MET A 1 -9.53 -5.33 18.33
C MET A 1 -8.43 -4.52 17.67
N LEU A 2 -8.32 -4.57 16.35
CA LEU A 2 -7.39 -3.74 15.58
C LEU A 2 -8.10 -2.40 15.29
N ASN A 3 -7.44 -1.26 15.51
CA ASN A 3 -8.01 0.04 15.16
C ASN A 3 -7.72 0.37 13.70
N CYS A 4 -8.49 1.29 13.11
CA CYS A 4 -8.30 1.71 11.72
C CYS A 4 -6.87 2.23 11.46
N HIS A 5 -6.26 2.90 12.44
CA HIS A 5 -4.89 3.40 12.35
C HIS A 5 -3.85 2.26 12.29
N ASP A 6 -3.96 1.26 13.17
CA ASP A 6 -3.11 0.08 13.12
C ASP A 6 -3.33 -0.72 11.83
N ALA A 7 -4.57 -0.79 11.34
CA ALA A 7 -4.91 -1.47 10.10
C ALA A 7 -4.24 -0.80 8.89
N THR A 8 -4.31 0.53 8.77
CA THR A 8 -3.65 1.27 7.70
C THR A 8 -2.13 1.21 7.81
N PHE A 9 -1.59 1.22 9.04
CA PHE A 9 -0.16 1.03 9.28
C PHE A 9 0.34 -0.35 8.83
N LEU A 10 -0.37 -1.43 9.20
CA LEU A 10 -0.04 -2.78 8.76
C LEU A 10 -0.21 -2.95 7.24
N LEU A 11 -1.22 -2.31 6.64
CA LEU A 11 -1.42 -2.26 5.18
C LEU A 11 -0.22 -1.65 4.45
N SER A 12 0.32 -0.55 4.97
CA SER A 12 1.54 0.06 4.44
C SER A 12 2.76 -0.85 4.64
N ARG A 13 2.92 -1.37 5.87
CA ARG A 13 4.06 -2.23 6.25
C ARG A 13 4.14 -3.51 5.43
N ARG A 14 3.00 -4.09 5.06
CA ARG A 14 2.88 -5.24 4.14
C ARG A 14 3.63 -5.05 2.82
N ARG A 15 3.73 -3.81 2.37
CA ARG A 15 4.32 -3.45 1.08
C ARG A 15 5.84 -3.38 1.13
N GLU A 16 6.38 -3.11 2.31
CA GLU A 16 7.83 -3.03 2.55
C GLU A 16 8.39 -4.36 3.07
N ARG A 17 7.57 -5.12 3.81
CA ARG A 17 7.98 -6.35 4.48
C ARG A 17 6.81 -7.29 4.69
N GLU A 18 7.09 -8.58 4.74
CA GLU A 18 6.05 -9.57 5.01
C GLU A 18 5.53 -9.42 6.45
N LEU A 19 4.20 -9.36 6.58
CA LEU A 19 3.51 -9.36 7.87
C LEU A 19 3.53 -10.76 8.48
N ALA A 20 3.59 -10.85 9.81
CA ALA A 20 3.37 -12.12 10.49
C ALA A 20 1.96 -12.66 10.18
N PHE A 21 1.82 -13.99 10.10
CA PHE A 21 0.56 -14.63 9.72
C PHE A 21 -0.62 -14.20 10.61
N SER A 22 -0.36 -14.06 11.91
CA SER A 22 -1.33 -13.58 12.91
C SER A 22 -1.80 -12.14 12.66
N GLU A 23 -0.90 -11.24 12.28
CA GLU A 23 -1.23 -9.84 11.96
C GLU A 23 -2.03 -9.77 10.67
N ARG A 24 -1.66 -10.58 9.68
CA ARG A 24 -2.34 -10.67 8.39
C ARG A 24 -3.79 -11.12 8.52
N MET A 25 -4.07 -12.08 9.41
CA MET A 25 -5.44 -12.53 9.70
C MET A 25 -6.26 -11.47 10.42
N LYS A 26 -5.70 -10.82 11.45
CA LYS A 26 -6.37 -9.72 12.19
C LYS A 26 -6.70 -8.55 11.26
N LEU A 27 -5.75 -8.19 10.39
CA LEU A 27 -5.92 -7.14 9.39
C LEU A 27 -7.05 -7.48 8.42
N ARG A 28 -7.07 -8.71 7.88
CA ARG A 28 -8.13 -9.16 6.97
C ARG A 28 -9.52 -9.05 7.60
N LEU A 29 -9.67 -9.54 8.84
CA LEU A 29 -10.93 -9.45 9.57
C LEU A 29 -11.40 -7.99 9.70
N HIS A 30 -10.51 -7.09 10.13
CA HIS A 30 -10.82 -5.68 10.26
C HIS A 30 -11.20 -5.03 8.92
N VAL A 31 -10.43 -5.29 7.86
CA VAL A 31 -10.66 -4.75 6.52
C VAL A 31 -12.02 -5.23 5.97
N THR A 32 -12.41 -6.49 6.21
CA THR A 32 -13.74 -6.97 5.78
C THR A 32 -14.91 -6.31 6.51
N MET A 33 -14.70 -5.85 7.75
CA MET A 33 -15.73 -5.20 8.56
C MET A 33 -15.74 -3.67 8.40
N CYS A 34 -14.60 -3.08 8.04
CA CYS A 34 -14.44 -1.63 7.90
C CYS A 34 -14.30 -1.23 6.42
N ARG A 35 -15.35 -0.58 5.89
CA ARG A 35 -15.37 -0.07 4.50
C ARG A 35 -14.23 0.91 4.20
N GLY A 36 -13.83 1.74 5.18
CA GLY A 36 -12.73 2.68 5.01
C GLY A 36 -11.40 1.98 4.77
N CYS A 37 -11.08 0.97 5.60
CA CYS A 37 -9.88 0.17 5.44
C CYS A 37 -9.92 -0.71 4.17
N ALA A 38 -11.10 -1.23 3.79
CA ALA A 38 -11.28 -1.94 2.51
C ALA A 38 -11.00 -1.05 1.30
N ASN A 39 -11.49 0.18 1.32
CA ASN A 39 -11.26 1.12 0.24
C ASN A 39 -9.78 1.53 0.15
N PHE A 40 -9.14 1.73 1.30
CA PHE A 40 -7.71 2.02 1.39
C PHE A 40 -6.84 0.86 0.87
N GLU A 41 -7.14 -0.38 1.26
CA GLU A 41 -6.45 -1.58 0.74
C GLU A 41 -6.50 -1.66 -0.79
N ARG A 42 -7.65 -1.33 -1.38
CA ARG A 42 -7.82 -1.36 -2.84
C ARG A 42 -7.04 -0.26 -3.57
N GLN A 43 -6.91 0.93 -2.96
CA GLN A 43 -6.22 2.07 -3.56
C GLN A 43 -4.69 2.05 -3.36
N LEU A 44 -4.21 1.42 -2.30
CA LEU A 44 -2.77 1.35 -1.95
C LEU A 44 -1.85 0.87 -3.09
N PRO A 45 -2.20 -0.19 -3.86
CA PRO A 45 -1.36 -0.67 -4.96
C PRO A 45 -1.31 0.31 -6.11
N ALA A 46 -2.41 1.04 -6.37
CA ALA A 46 -2.45 2.05 -7.42
C ALA A 46 -1.49 3.20 -7.09
N LEU A 47 -1.51 3.71 -5.86
CA LEU A 47 -0.52 4.71 -5.40
C LEU A 47 0.92 4.22 -5.57
N GLY A 48 1.19 2.96 -5.23
CA GLY A 48 2.53 2.38 -5.38
C GLY A 48 2.98 2.28 -6.83
N ARG A 49 2.09 1.87 -7.74
CA ARG A 49 2.39 1.80 -9.18
C ARG A 49 2.59 3.18 -9.77
N THR A 50 1.75 4.14 -9.42
CA THR A 50 1.87 5.52 -9.88
C THR A 50 3.17 6.14 -9.38
N ALA A 51 3.48 6.04 -8.09
CA ALA A 51 4.74 6.54 -7.53
C ALA A 51 5.96 5.89 -8.20
N LYS A 52 5.91 4.58 -8.45
CA LYS A 52 6.98 3.88 -9.17
C LYS A 52 7.10 4.35 -10.61
N ALA A 53 5.97 4.52 -11.32
CA ALA A 53 5.93 5.03 -12.69
C ALA A 53 6.51 6.44 -12.78
N PHE A 54 6.13 7.34 -11.85
CA PHE A 54 6.70 8.68 -11.72
C PHE A 54 8.20 8.64 -11.45
N ALA A 55 8.68 7.79 -10.54
CA ALA A 55 10.10 7.64 -10.27
C ALA A 55 10.86 7.13 -11.50
N SER A 56 10.32 6.16 -12.24
CA SER A 56 10.94 5.68 -13.48
C SER A 56 10.89 6.71 -14.62
N SER A 57 9.86 7.55 -14.70
CA SER A 57 9.80 8.64 -15.68
C SER A 57 10.69 9.83 -15.30
N ALA A 58 10.87 10.11 -14.00
CA ALA A 58 11.76 11.15 -13.50
C ALA A 58 13.25 10.74 -13.57
N LEU A 59 13.55 9.45 -13.52
CA LEU A 59 14.92 8.91 -13.63
C LEU A 59 15.28 8.48 -15.07
N GLY A 60 14.44 8.76 -16.07
CA GLY A 60 14.57 8.18 -17.42
C GLY A 60 14.26 9.12 -18.58
N LYS A 61 14.42 10.45 -18.43
CA LYS A 61 14.36 11.38 -19.59
C LYS A 61 15.21 12.63 -19.39
N ASP A 62 16.53 12.46 -19.45
CA ASP A 62 17.45 13.43 -20.03
C ASP A 62 18.46 12.67 -20.90
N ASP A 63 17.98 12.23 -22.06
CA ASP A 63 18.78 11.81 -23.21
C ASP A 63 17.97 12.19 -24.45
N SER A 64 18.12 13.44 -24.93
CA SER A 64 18.37 13.74 -26.34
C SER A 64 18.48 15.25 -26.59
N LYS A 65 19.72 15.67 -26.86
CA LYS A 65 20.13 16.75 -27.77
C LYS A 65 19.31 16.75 -29.09
N PRO A 66 18.98 17.90 -29.69
CA PRO A 66 19.85 18.63 -30.64
C PRO A 66 20.20 20.07 -30.24
#